data_AF-A0A527ZGK9-F1
#
_entry.id   AF-A0A527ZGK9-F1
#
_cell.length_a   1.000
_cell.length_b   1.000
_cell.length_c   1.000
_cell.angle_alpha   90.00
_cell.angle_beta   90.00
_cell.angle_gamma   90.00
#
_symmetry.space_group_name_H-M   'P 1'
#
loop_
_entity.id
_entity.type
_entity.pdbx_description
1 polymer ?
#
loop_
_entity_poly.entity_id
_entity_poly.type
_entity_poly.pdbx_seq_one_letter_code
_entity_poly.pdbx_strand_id
1 'polypeptide(L)'
;MTNDSPKGGAIPASVPTIDAKAEPTLRYADAEVFYTEAIRELSVTDIPFLVAGTYAVSAYTGVTRQTKDLDIFCKAGDYARILAHFKQAGYAVEILDDRWLGKV
;
A
#
# COMPACT_ATOMS: atom_id res chain seq x y z
N MET A 1 6.32 5.16 -34.63
CA MET A 1 6.31 4.18 -33.53
C MET A 1 5.64 4.89 -32.36
N THR A 2 4.40 4.52 -32.09
CA THR A 2 3.51 5.21 -31.15
C THR A 2 3.98 5.00 -29.71
N ASN A 3 4.20 6.10 -28.99
CA ASN A 3 4.39 6.09 -27.55
C ASN A 3 3.08 5.64 -26.89
N ASP A 4 3.00 4.39 -26.46
CA ASP A 4 1.97 3.96 -25.52
C ASP A 4 2.38 4.42 -24.13
N SER A 5 1.79 5.51 -23.67
CA SER A 5 1.75 5.86 -22.26
C SER A 5 1.09 4.70 -21.48
N PRO A 6 1.58 4.35 -20.28
CA PRO A 6 0.92 3.31 -19.48
C PRO A 6 -0.51 3.77 -19.19
N LYS A 7 -1.48 2.96 -19.62
CA LYS A 7 -2.90 3.19 -19.34
C LYS A 7 -3.06 3.12 -17.83
N GLY A 8 -3.26 4.27 -17.19
CA GLY A 8 -3.65 4.35 -15.78
C GLY A 8 -4.88 3.48 -15.58
N GLY A 9 -4.71 2.34 -14.90
CA GLY A 9 -5.81 1.50 -14.47
C GLY A 9 -6.80 2.35 -13.69
N ALA A 10 -8.08 2.26 -14.05
CA ALA A 10 -9.13 2.92 -13.30
C ALA A 10 -9.05 2.46 -11.84
N ILE A 11 -8.95 3.39 -10.90
CA ILE A 11 -9.13 3.12 -9.47
C ILE A 11 -10.51 2.44 -9.35
N PRO A 12 -10.62 1.22 -8.78
CA PRO A 12 -11.90 0.56 -8.67
C PRO A 12 -12.91 1.45 -7.92
N ALA A 13 -14.15 1.36 -8.36
CA ALA A 13 -15.24 2.18 -7.86
C ALA A 13 -15.38 2.04 -6.33
N SER A 14 -15.14 3.15 -5.65
CA SER A 14 -15.29 3.41 -4.21
C SER A 14 -14.29 2.70 -3.29
N VAL A 15 -13.03 3.17 -3.28
CA VAL A 15 -12.32 3.21 -1.99
C VAL A 15 -13.20 4.02 -1.03
N PRO A 16 -13.61 3.49 0.14
CA PRO A 16 -14.42 4.22 1.07
C PRO A 16 -13.68 5.50 1.48
N THR A 17 -14.32 6.66 1.30
CA THR A 17 -13.77 7.90 1.83
C THR A 17 -13.85 7.85 3.35
N ILE A 18 -12.70 7.93 4.01
CA ILE A 18 -12.61 8.07 5.46
C ILE A 18 -12.47 9.55 5.80
N ASP A 19 -13.18 10.02 6.83
CA ASP A 19 -12.89 11.29 7.48
C ASP A 19 -11.81 11.02 8.54
N ALA A 20 -10.54 11.13 8.13
CA ALA A 20 -9.41 10.82 8.98
C ALA A 20 -9.29 11.86 10.10
N LYS A 21 -9.29 11.42 11.36
CA LYS A 21 -9.18 12.30 12.53
C LYS A 21 -7.82 12.97 12.67
N ALA A 22 -6.77 12.35 12.11
CA ALA A 22 -5.43 12.90 12.05
C ALA A 22 -4.61 12.19 10.97
N GLU A 23 -3.49 12.81 10.61
CA GLU A 23 -2.48 12.26 9.70
C GLU A 23 -1.20 11.92 10.49
N PRO A 24 -0.46 10.86 10.11
CA PRO A 24 0.87 10.63 10.63
C PRO A 24 1.86 11.67 10.07
N THR A 25 3.02 11.81 10.71
CA THR A 25 4.16 12.49 10.10
C THR A 25 5.09 11.46 9.46
N LEU A 26 5.65 11.77 8.29
CA LEU A 26 6.60 10.89 7.63
C LEU A 26 8.01 11.09 8.18
N ARG A 27 8.74 9.98 8.36
CA ARG A 27 10.18 10.03 8.65
C ARG A 27 10.98 10.50 7.42
N TYR A 28 10.55 10.10 6.23
CA TYR A 28 11.18 10.41 4.95
C TYR A 28 10.13 11.04 4.04
N ALA A 29 10.32 12.29 3.63
CA ALA A 29 9.31 13.04 2.88
C ALA A 29 9.06 12.46 1.47
N ASP A 30 10.09 11.85 0.88
CA ASP A 30 10.03 11.18 -0.42
C ASP A 30 9.26 9.85 -0.39
N ALA A 31 8.98 9.30 0.80
CA ALA A 31 8.24 8.04 0.93
C ALA A 31 6.75 8.17 0.55
N GLU A 32 6.18 9.38 0.60
CA GLU A 32 4.76 9.61 0.28
C GLU A 32 4.41 9.17 -1.15
N VAL A 33 5.31 9.48 -2.11
CA VAL A 33 5.15 9.09 -3.52
C VAL A 33 5.12 7.57 -3.62
N PHE A 34 6.09 6.89 -3.00
CA PHE A 34 6.18 5.43 -3.01
C PHE A 34 4.94 4.77 -2.38
N TYR A 35 4.47 5.27 -1.24
CA TYR A 35 3.28 4.74 -0.55
C TYR A 35 2.01 4.92 -1.38
N THR A 36 1.85 6.07 -2.02
CA THR A 36 0.71 6.35 -2.90
C THR A 36 0.69 5.40 -4.09
N GLU A 37 1.85 5.20 -4.74
CA GLU A 37 1.96 4.27 -5.87
C GLU A 37 1.74 2.81 -5.43
N ALA A 38 2.27 2.40 -4.27
CA ALA A 38 2.01 1.07 -3.72
C ALA A 38 0.52 0.80 -3.47
N ILE A 39 -0.22 1.79 -2.94
CA ILE A 39 -1.68 1.67 -2.75
C ILE A 39 -2.39 1.63 -4.11
N ARG A 40 -1.96 2.41 -5.11
CA ARG A 40 -2.52 2.34 -6.47
C ARG A 40 -2.30 0.96 -7.09
N GLU A 41 -1.10 0.41 -6.99
CA GLU A 41 -0.76 -0.94 -7.46
C GLU A 41 -1.64 -1.99 -6.79
N LEU A 42 -1.81 -1.92 -5.46
CA LEU A 42 -2.72 -2.82 -4.74
C LEU A 42 -4.17 -2.64 -5.18
N SER A 43 -4.61 -1.40 -5.42
CA SER A 43 -5.99 -1.10 -5.80
C SER A 43 -6.34 -1.61 -7.20
N VAL A 44 -5.38 -1.73 -8.12
CA VAL A 44 -5.65 -2.36 -9.43
C VAL A 44 -5.65 -3.88 -9.36
N THR A 45 -5.26 -4.48 -8.23
CA THR A 45 -5.47 -5.90 -7.97
C THR A 45 -6.88 -6.15 -7.45
N ASP A 46 -7.47 -7.31 -7.78
CA ASP A 46 -8.71 -7.78 -7.16
C ASP A 46 -8.47 -8.43 -5.77
N ILE A 47 -7.33 -8.16 -5.13
CA ILE A 47 -6.95 -8.77 -3.86
C ILE A 47 -7.40 -7.87 -2.71
N PRO A 48 -8.26 -8.35 -1.80
CA PRO A 48 -8.67 -7.57 -0.63
C PRO A 48 -7.48 -7.28 0.29
N PHE A 49 -7.30 -6.01 0.66
CA PHE A 49 -6.28 -5.56 1.61
C PHE A 49 -6.83 -4.49 2.56
N LEU A 50 -6.10 -4.23 3.64
CA LEU A 50 -6.38 -3.16 4.60
C LEU A 50 -5.11 -2.35 4.85
N VAL A 51 -5.25 -1.03 4.91
CA VAL A 51 -4.20 -0.16 5.46
C VAL A 51 -4.23 -0.32 6.99
N ALA A 52 -3.07 -0.61 7.56
CA ALA A 52 -2.89 -0.86 8.98
C ALA A 52 -1.87 0.12 9.60
N GLY A 53 -1.35 -0.23 10.77
CA GLY A 53 -0.26 0.50 11.40
C GLY A 53 -0.59 1.95 11.73
N THR A 54 0.43 2.81 11.67
CA THR A 54 0.31 4.21 12.09
C THR A 54 -0.72 4.98 11.26
N TYR A 55 -0.84 4.71 9.96
CA TYR A 55 -1.84 5.35 9.11
C TYR A 55 -3.27 5.08 9.60
N ALA A 56 -3.60 3.82 9.87
CA ALA A 56 -4.92 3.45 10.40
C ALA A 56 -5.14 4.04 11.80
N VAL A 57 -4.15 3.95 12.70
CA VAL A 57 -4.27 4.49 14.05
C VAL A 57 -4.53 6.00 14.02
N SER A 58 -3.76 6.77 13.24
CA SER A 58 -3.96 8.21 13.08
C SER A 58 -5.37 8.53 12.59
N ALA A 59 -5.80 7.86 11.51
CA ALA A 59 -7.09 8.10 10.90
C ALA A 59 -8.28 7.82 11.82
N TYR A 60 -8.25 6.73 12.60
CA TYR A 60 -9.39 6.33 13.44
C TYR A 60 -9.38 6.92 14.85
N THR A 61 -8.20 7.28 15.39
CA THR A 61 -8.05 7.72 16.79
C THR A 61 -7.68 9.18 16.97
N GLY A 62 -7.13 9.84 15.94
CA GLY A 62 -6.61 11.20 16.04
C GLY A 62 -5.19 11.30 16.62
N VAL A 63 -4.52 10.17 16.88
CA VAL A 63 -3.15 10.15 17.40
C VAL A 63 -2.15 10.31 16.26
N THR A 64 -1.45 11.44 16.18
CA THR A 64 -0.33 11.63 15.24
C THR A 64 0.98 11.07 15.80
N ARG A 65 1.67 10.24 15.00
CA ARG A 65 3.03 9.77 15.27
C ARG A 65 3.85 9.78 13.98
N GLN A 66 5.17 9.85 14.14
CA GLN A 66 6.07 9.65 13.01
C GLN A 66 6.07 8.17 12.59
N THR A 67 5.93 7.90 11.29
CA THR A 67 6.06 6.56 10.71
C THR A 67 7.16 6.52 9.67
N LYS A 68 7.80 5.35 9.55
CA LYS A 68 8.81 5.05 8.53
C LYS A 68 8.35 3.98 7.53
N ASP A 69 7.18 3.39 7.78
CA ASP A 69 6.62 2.26 7.06
C ASP A 69 5.15 2.54 6.67
N LEU A 70 4.69 1.86 5.63
CA LEU A 70 3.28 1.67 5.27
C LEU A 70 2.93 0.20 5.53
N ASP A 71 2.01 -0.04 6.45
CA ASP A 71 1.59 -1.41 6.80
C ASP A 71 0.33 -1.81 6.02
N ILE A 72 0.41 -2.94 5.32
CA ILE A 72 -0.71 -3.53 4.58
C ILE A 72 -1.03 -4.90 5.17
N PHE A 73 -2.28 -5.10 5.57
CA PHE A 73 -2.80 -6.42 5.94
C PHE A 73 -3.54 -7.03 4.77
N CYS A 74 -3.39 -8.34 4.61
CA CYS A 74 -4.12 -9.14 3.64
C CYS A 74 -4.54 -10.46 4.29
N LYS A 75 -5.31 -11.28 3.57
CA LYS A 75 -5.59 -12.65 4.04
C LYS A 75 -4.32 -13.50 3.95
N ALA A 76 -4.19 -14.49 4.83
CA ALA A 76 -2.99 -15.33 4.92
C ALA A 76 -2.59 -16.03 3.61
N GLY A 77 -3.53 -16.29 2.69
CA GLY A 77 -3.23 -16.90 1.38
C GLY A 77 -2.86 -15.89 0.28
N ASP A 78 -3.06 -14.58 0.50
CA ASP A 78 -2.97 -13.58 -0.55
C ASP A 78 -1.60 -12.88 -0.61
N TYR A 79 -0.79 -12.92 0.45
CA TYR A 79 0.51 -12.22 0.48
C TYR A 79 1.43 -12.64 -0.66
N ALA A 80 1.48 -13.93 -1.01
CA ALA A 80 2.33 -14.41 -2.09
C ALA A 80 1.91 -13.85 -3.45
N ARG A 81 0.60 -13.67 -3.67
CA ARG A 81 0.05 -13.06 -4.89
C ARG A 81 0.35 -11.56 -4.95
N ILE A 82 0.25 -10.86 -3.82
CA ILE A 82 0.61 -9.45 -3.71
C ILE A 82 2.10 -9.26 -4.02
N LEU A 83 2.99 -10.02 -3.38
CA LEU A 83 4.43 -9.92 -3.63
C LEU A 83 4.78 -10.28 -5.08
N ALA A 84 4.10 -11.27 -5.68
CA ALA A 84 4.28 -11.59 -7.08
C ALA A 84 3.86 -10.45 -8.02
N HIS A 85 2.75 -9.76 -7.72
CA HIS A 85 2.31 -8.56 -8.46
C HIS A 85 3.38 -7.47 -8.43
N PHE A 86 3.86 -7.10 -7.25
CA PHE A 86 4.90 -6.09 -7.11
C PHE A 86 6.21 -6.49 -7.81
N LYS A 87 6.61 -7.76 -7.72
CA LYS A 87 7.77 -8.26 -8.46
C LYS A 87 7.60 -8.14 -9.98
N GLN A 88 6.41 -8.41 -10.51
CA GLN A 88 6.12 -8.26 -11.94
C GLN A 88 6.11 -6.79 -12.38
N ALA A 89 5.67 -5.88 -11.50
CA ALA A 89 5.75 -4.44 -11.72
C ALA A 89 7.17 -3.87 -11.55
N GLY A 90 8.17 -4.70 -11.27
CA GLY A 90 9.59 -4.32 -11.22
C GLY A 90 10.09 -3.90 -9.83
N TYR A 91 9.28 -4.04 -8.78
CA TYR A 91 9.70 -3.76 -7.42
C TYR A 91 10.59 -4.88 -6.86
N ALA A 92 11.51 -4.51 -5.97
CA ALA A 92 12.18 -5.49 -5.13
C ALA A 92 11.15 -6.08 -4.16
N VAL A 93 11.22 -7.39 -3.92
CA VAL A 93 10.37 -8.02 -2.91
C VAL A 93 11.18 -9.03 -2.12
N GLU A 94 10.87 -9.15 -0.83
CA GLU A 94 11.54 -10.05 0.09
C GLU A 94 10.52 -10.68 1.05
N ILE A 95 10.65 -11.97 1.31
CA ILE A 95 9.92 -12.63 2.40
C ILE A 95 10.88 -12.68 3.59
N LEU A 96 10.62 -11.84 4.59
CA LEU A 96 11.44 -11.77 5.80
C LEU A 96 11.01 -12.82 6.83
N ASP A 97 9.71 -13.14 6.88
CA ASP A 97 9.16 -14.27 7.63
C ASP A 97 7.99 -14.85 6.82
N ASP A 98 8.06 -16.16 6.55
CA ASP A 98 7.10 -16.89 5.72
C ASP A 98 5.69 -16.98 6.32
N ARG A 99 5.54 -16.66 7.61
CA ARG A 99 4.25 -16.69 8.31
C ARG A 99 3.57 -15.34 8.37
N TRP A 100 4.33 -14.24 8.39
CA TRP A 100 3.72 -12.93 8.73
C TRP A 100 4.36 -11.69 8.11
N LEU A 101 5.50 -11.77 7.41
CA LEU A 101 6.19 -10.57 6.94
C LEU A 101 6.77 -10.71 5.53
N GLY A 102 6.08 -10.07 4.58
CA GLY A 102 6.60 -9.74 3.25
C GLY A 102 6.96 -8.26 3.17
N LYS A 103 7.95 -7.95 2.34
CA LYS A 103 8.40 -6.59 2.06
C LYS A 103 8.43 -6.34 0.56
N VAL A 104 8.04 -5.12 0.21
CA VAL A 104 8.24 -4.48 -1.10
C VAL A 104 9.21 -3.33 -0.91
#